data_AF-A0A2H9RNB4-F1
#
_entry.id   AF-A0A2H9RNB4-F1
#
_cell.length_a   1.000
_cell.length_b   1.000
_cell.length_c   1.000
_cell.angle_alpha   90.00
_cell.angle_beta   90.00
_cell.angle_gamma   90.00
#
_symmetry.space_group_name_H-M   'P 1'
#
loop_
_entity.id
_entity.type
_entity.pdbx_description
1 polymer ?
#
loop_
_entity_poly.entity_id
_entity_poly.type
_entity_poly.pdbx_seq_one_letter_code
_entity_poly.pdbx_strand_id
1 'polypeptide(L)'
;MRGKEVKKIPKFLEERSFEVISLIEPNSIYFAHPVSVYNTHLEKVLVKRLKSFFKNKNIYNPNQPHNQKNYKIWKDGTGSGMNYYFDLILPNKNIVGGVYLPFEDGMIGAGIYGEMEKLQEMKKPIFEIKKLNQIEKILKIDSSRKLSIEQTRERAYKK
;
A
#
# COMPACT_ATOMS: atom_id res chain seq x y z
N MET A 1 21.42 -24.09 1.65
CA MET A 1 20.94 -22.70 1.45
C MET A 1 20.58 -22.53 -0.01
N ARG A 2 19.29 -22.50 -0.38
CA ARG A 2 18.88 -22.18 -1.76
C ARG A 2 18.92 -20.67 -1.90
N GLY A 3 19.86 -20.14 -2.67
CA GLY A 3 19.90 -18.72 -3.04
C GLY A 3 18.56 -18.37 -3.68
N LYS A 4 17.87 -17.36 -3.16
CA LYS A 4 16.69 -16.81 -3.82
C LYS A 4 17.16 -16.24 -5.15
N GLU A 5 16.74 -16.84 -6.26
CA GLU A 5 16.85 -16.22 -7.58
C GLU A 5 16.26 -14.81 -7.50
N VAL A 6 17.09 -13.81 -7.76
CA VAL A 6 16.62 -12.45 -7.97
C VAL A 6 15.82 -12.50 -9.26
N LYS A 7 14.48 -12.43 -9.16
CA LYS A 7 13.61 -12.35 -10.34
C LYS A 7 14.10 -11.20 -11.21
N LYS A 8 14.61 -11.52 -12.40
CA LYS A 8 15.14 -10.54 -13.33
C LYS A 8 13.96 -9.73 -13.86
N ILE A 9 13.75 -8.54 -13.30
CA ILE A 9 12.72 -7.61 -13.76
C ILE A 9 13.03 -7.28 -15.23
N PRO A 10 12.07 -7.37 -16.16
CA PRO A 10 12.25 -6.95 -17.53
C PRO A 10 12.90 -5.55 -17.63
N LYS A 11 13.91 -5.39 -18.48
CA LYS A 11 14.69 -4.14 -18.60
C LYS A 11 13.82 -2.88 -18.80
N PHE A 12 12.72 -2.99 -19.55
CA PHE A 12 11.78 -1.88 -19.76
C PHE A 12 11.05 -1.43 -18.47
N LEU A 13 10.92 -2.30 -17.46
CA LEU A 13 10.36 -1.95 -16.16
C LEU A 13 11.41 -1.26 -15.28
N GLU A 14 12.70 -1.54 -15.48
CA GLU A 14 13.81 -0.93 -14.73
C GLU A 14 13.91 0.58 -15.00
N GLU A 15 13.86 0.99 -16.27
CA GLU A 15 13.91 2.42 -16.62
C GLU A 15 12.70 3.21 -16.07
N ARG A 16 11.49 2.63 -16.13
CA ARG A 16 10.28 3.23 -15.56
C ARG A 16 10.27 3.25 -14.04
N SER A 17 11.01 2.34 -13.42
CA SER A 17 11.12 2.24 -11.97
C SER A 17 11.77 3.50 -11.39
N PHE A 18 12.77 4.08 -12.08
CA PHE A 18 13.40 5.33 -11.65
C PHE A 18 12.46 6.53 -11.67
N GLU A 19 11.68 6.69 -12.74
CA GLU A 19 10.70 7.78 -12.88
C GLU A 19 9.72 7.75 -11.70
N VAL A 20 9.13 6.58 -11.44
CA VAL A 20 8.16 6.40 -10.35
C VAL A 20 8.80 6.65 -8.98
N ILE A 21 9.96 6.07 -8.72
CA ILE A 21 10.66 6.21 -7.44
C ILE A 21 10.92 7.69 -7.14
N SER A 22 11.25 8.49 -8.16
CA SER A 22 11.53 9.92 -8.00
C SER A 22 10.32 10.73 -7.52
N LEU A 23 9.09 10.22 -7.71
CA LEU A 23 7.86 10.86 -7.25
C LEU A 23 7.55 10.58 -5.78
N ILE A 24 8.28 9.66 -5.13
CA ILE A 24 8.10 9.36 -3.71
C ILE A 24 8.90 10.37 -2.90
N GLU A 25 8.21 11.31 -2.26
CA GLU A 25 8.84 12.30 -1.40
C GLU A 25 9.55 11.64 -0.19
N PRO A 26 10.70 12.17 0.28
CA PRO A 26 11.36 11.69 1.49
C PRO A 26 10.43 11.68 2.71
N ASN A 27 10.67 10.76 3.65
CA ASN A 27 9.90 10.64 4.90
C ASN A 27 8.38 10.43 4.71
N SER A 28 8.01 9.67 3.68
CA SER A 28 6.62 9.35 3.36
C SER A 28 6.05 8.19 4.18
N ILE A 29 4.79 8.31 4.60
CA ILE A 29 3.97 7.20 5.11
C ILE A 29 3.10 6.68 3.99
N TYR A 30 3.18 5.38 3.71
CA TYR A 30 2.32 4.71 2.72
C TYR A 30 0.89 4.55 3.27
N PHE A 31 -0.12 5.05 2.56
CA PHE A 31 -1.52 4.92 2.95
C PHE A 31 -2.21 3.80 2.18
N ALA A 32 -2.33 2.62 2.78
CA ALA A 32 -3.02 1.47 2.20
C ALA A 32 -4.51 1.52 2.52
N HIS A 33 -5.39 1.56 1.52
CA HIS A 33 -6.83 1.55 1.75
C HIS A 33 -7.59 0.89 0.60
N PRO A 34 -8.83 0.45 0.84
CA PRO A 34 -9.63 -0.21 -0.19
C PRO A 34 -9.83 0.69 -1.41
N VAL A 35 -9.85 0.09 -2.60
CA VAL A 35 -10.12 0.80 -3.86
C VAL A 35 -11.52 1.40 -3.90
N SER A 36 -12.49 0.86 -3.14
CA SER A 36 -13.82 1.45 -2.96
C SER A 36 -13.79 2.84 -2.29
N VAL A 37 -12.68 3.19 -1.63
CA VAL A 37 -12.48 4.49 -0.99
C VAL A 37 -11.84 5.49 -1.96
N TYR A 38 -11.34 5.07 -3.12
CA TYR A 38 -10.64 5.95 -4.05
C TYR A 38 -11.55 7.05 -4.60
N ASN A 39 -11.05 8.28 -4.61
CA ASN A 39 -11.72 9.51 -5.04
C ASN A 39 -13.01 9.85 -4.25
N THR A 40 -13.21 9.24 -3.08
CA THR A 40 -14.36 9.52 -2.21
C THR A 40 -14.12 10.72 -1.30
N HIS A 41 -15.20 11.24 -0.70
CA HIS A 41 -15.06 12.23 0.37
C HIS A 41 -14.26 11.68 1.57
N LEU A 42 -14.47 10.40 1.90
CA LEU A 42 -13.76 9.72 2.98
C LEU A 42 -12.24 9.74 2.76
N GLU A 43 -11.76 9.42 1.56
CA GLU A 43 -10.32 9.47 1.23
C GLU A 43 -9.73 10.86 1.48
N LYS A 44 -10.41 11.91 1.00
CA LYS A 44 -9.95 13.30 1.17
C LYS A 44 -9.85 13.67 2.66
N VAL A 45 -10.85 13.29 3.45
CA VAL A 45 -10.87 13.52 4.91
C VAL A 45 -9.73 12.76 5.59
N LEU A 46 -9.52 11.49 5.24
CA LEU A 46 -8.46 10.67 5.81
C LEU A 46 -7.08 11.21 5.46
N VAL A 47 -6.82 11.56 4.20
CA VAL A 47 -5.54 12.17 3.79
C VAL A 47 -5.24 13.44 4.59
N LYS A 48 -6.24 14.33 4.77
CA LYS A 48 -6.07 15.54 5.61
C LYS A 48 -5.75 15.18 7.06
N ARG A 49 -6.44 14.18 7.63
CA ARG A 49 -6.21 13.73 9.01
C ARG A 49 -4.84 13.08 9.19
N LEU A 50 -4.41 12.27 8.23
CA LEU A 50 -3.09 11.63 8.23
C LEU A 50 -1.97 12.67 8.17
N LYS A 51 -2.11 13.71 7.33
CA LYS A 51 -1.17 14.85 7.29
C LYS A 51 -1.08 15.58 8.64
N SER A 52 -2.21 15.73 9.33
CA SER A 52 -2.22 16.35 10.66
C SER A 52 -1.61 15.46 11.75
N PHE A 53 -1.83 14.14 11.66
CA PHE A 53 -1.32 13.17 12.64
C PHE A 53 0.19 12.95 12.49
N PHE A 54 0.66 12.73 11.26
CA PHE A 54 2.07 12.56 10.96
C PHE A 54 2.74 13.89 10.65
N LYS A 55 2.84 14.76 11.67
CA LYS A 55 3.56 16.03 11.55
C LYS A 55 4.95 15.79 10.96
N ASN A 56 5.31 16.59 9.95
CA ASN A 56 6.60 16.54 9.23
C ASN A 56 6.83 15.27 8.38
N LYS A 57 5.78 14.51 8.06
CA LYS A 57 5.85 13.41 7.10
C LYS A 57 4.94 13.67 5.91
N ASN A 58 5.34 13.13 4.76
CA ASN A 58 4.51 13.11 3.57
C ASN A 58 3.56 11.90 3.62
N ILE A 59 2.44 11.97 2.90
CA ILE A 59 1.50 10.85 2.78
C ILE A 59 1.56 10.38 1.33
N TYR A 60 2.11 9.18 1.12
CA TYR A 60 2.08 8.53 -0.17
C TYR A 60 0.76 7.77 -0.32
N ASN A 61 -0.14 8.30 -1.15
CA ASN A 61 -1.41 7.66 -1.48
C ASN A 61 -1.24 6.85 -2.79
N PRO A 62 -1.46 5.52 -2.79
CA PRO A 62 -1.37 4.69 -4.00
C PRO A 62 -2.42 5.04 -5.06
N ASN A 63 -3.52 5.72 -4.69
CA ASN A 63 -4.50 6.25 -5.64
C ASN A 63 -3.97 7.48 -6.41
N GLN A 64 -3.01 7.24 -7.29
CA GLN A 64 -2.42 8.25 -8.18
C GLN A 64 -2.37 7.72 -9.62
N PRO A 65 -2.54 8.57 -10.65
CA PRO A 65 -2.58 8.12 -12.04
C PRO A 65 -1.35 7.31 -12.49
N HIS A 66 -0.14 7.69 -12.03
CA HIS A 66 1.08 6.97 -12.38
C HIS A 66 1.14 5.57 -11.74
N ASN A 67 0.60 5.39 -10.53
CA ASN A 67 0.53 4.09 -9.87
C ASN A 67 -0.43 3.15 -10.61
N GLN A 68 -1.58 3.65 -11.03
CA GLN A 68 -2.55 2.86 -11.81
C GLN A 68 -1.98 2.42 -13.17
N LYS A 69 -1.27 3.33 -13.86
CA LYS A 69 -0.58 3.03 -15.11
C LYS A 69 0.49 1.95 -14.92
N ASN A 70 1.35 2.11 -13.93
CA ASN A 70 2.45 1.16 -13.69
C ASN A 70 1.94 -0.18 -13.15
N TYR A 71 0.89 -0.20 -12.34
CA TYR A 71 0.24 -1.45 -11.93
C TYR A 71 -0.17 -2.29 -13.14
N LYS A 72 -0.79 -1.68 -14.17
CA LYS A 72 -1.16 -2.38 -15.40
C LYS A 72 0.07 -2.89 -16.16
N ILE A 73 1.08 -2.03 -16.35
CA ILE A 73 2.32 -2.39 -17.04
C ILE A 73 3.02 -3.58 -16.35
N TRP A 74 3.13 -3.56 -15.03
CA TRP A 74 3.72 -4.64 -14.25
C TRP A 74 2.87 -5.91 -14.28
N LYS A 75 1.54 -5.79 -14.31
CA LYS A 75 0.65 -6.93 -14.50
C LYS A 75 0.88 -7.60 -15.84
N ASP A 76 0.98 -6.82 -16.91
CA ASP A 76 1.21 -7.34 -18.26
C ASP A 76 2.61 -7.97 -18.39
N GLY A 77 3.63 -7.38 -17.75
CA GLY A 77 5.01 -7.86 -17.82
C GLY A 77 5.37 -8.99 -16.85
N THR A 78 4.68 -9.14 -15.71
CA THR A 78 5.05 -10.09 -14.64
C THR A 78 3.92 -11.03 -14.21
N GLY A 79 2.73 -10.88 -14.79
CA GLY A 79 1.52 -11.61 -14.42
C GLY A 79 0.80 -11.06 -13.17
N SER A 80 1.42 -10.15 -12.42
CA SER A 80 0.82 -9.56 -11.22
C SER A 80 1.20 -8.08 -11.07
N GLY A 81 0.19 -7.21 -11.08
CA GLY A 81 0.39 -5.78 -10.84
C GLY A 81 0.83 -5.48 -9.41
N MET A 82 0.58 -6.37 -8.44
CA MET A 82 1.02 -6.17 -7.06
C MET A 82 2.53 -6.18 -6.91
N ASN A 83 3.26 -6.87 -7.80
CA ASN A 83 4.73 -6.90 -7.79
C ASN A 83 5.31 -5.48 -7.85
N TYR A 84 4.64 -4.54 -8.55
CA TYR A 84 5.00 -3.13 -8.53
C TYR A 84 5.11 -2.55 -7.11
N TYR A 85 4.13 -2.80 -6.26
CA TYR A 85 4.16 -2.28 -4.90
C TYR A 85 5.20 -3.01 -4.03
N PHE A 86 5.25 -4.35 -4.11
CA PHE A 86 6.12 -5.18 -3.28
C PHE A 86 7.61 -5.05 -3.61
N ASP A 87 7.93 -4.88 -4.88
CA ASP A 87 9.32 -4.88 -5.36
C ASP A 87 9.85 -3.46 -5.55
N LEU A 88 8.98 -2.46 -5.77
CA LEU A 88 9.39 -1.08 -6.06
C LEU A 88 8.99 -0.07 -4.99
N ILE A 89 7.70 0.06 -4.70
CA ILE A 89 7.19 1.16 -3.87
C ILE A 89 7.53 0.97 -2.39
N LEU A 90 7.12 -0.16 -1.80
CA LEU A 90 7.29 -0.41 -0.36
C LEU A 90 8.77 -0.54 0.06
N PRO A 91 9.66 -1.16 -0.76
CA PRO A 91 11.08 -1.22 -0.46
C PRO A 91 11.79 0.14 -0.47
N ASN A 92 11.20 1.15 -1.11
CA ASN A 92 11.81 2.45 -1.25
C ASN A 92 12.21 3.06 0.11
N LYS A 93 13.42 3.64 0.18
CA LYS A 93 13.98 4.28 1.38
C LYS A 93 13.18 5.50 1.85
N ASN A 94 12.47 6.17 0.95
CA ASN A 94 11.65 7.33 1.25
C ASN A 94 10.33 6.95 1.94
N ILE A 95 9.88 5.70 1.80
CA ILE A 95 8.75 5.16 2.57
C ILE A 95 9.25 4.76 3.96
N VAL A 96 8.86 5.48 5.01
CA VAL A 96 9.33 5.26 6.39
C VAL A 96 8.33 4.56 7.30
N GLY A 97 7.15 4.20 6.79
CA GLY A 97 6.09 3.55 7.55
C GLY A 97 4.85 3.31 6.70
N GLY A 98 3.89 2.59 7.27
CA GLY A 98 2.60 2.30 6.65
C GLY A 98 1.44 2.66 7.57
N VAL A 99 0.34 3.12 7.00
CA VAL A 99 -0.95 3.27 7.67
C VAL A 99 -2.01 2.61 6.81
N TYR A 100 -2.90 1.83 7.41
CA TYR A 100 -3.97 1.17 6.65
C TYR A 100 -5.38 1.44 7.16
N LEU A 101 -6.32 1.45 6.23
CA LEU A 101 -7.75 1.45 6.49
C LEU A 101 -8.30 0.03 6.23
N PRO A 102 -8.86 -0.66 7.24
CA PRO A 102 -9.63 -1.87 7.02
C PRO A 102 -10.99 -1.56 6.37
N PHE A 103 -11.70 -2.60 5.91
CA PHE A 103 -13.13 -2.47 5.56
C PHE A 103 -13.98 -2.11 6.78
N GLU A 104 -15.24 -1.70 6.57
CA GLU A 104 -16.15 -1.26 7.64
C GLU A 104 -16.42 -2.35 8.70
N ASP A 105 -16.43 -3.62 8.28
CA ASP A 105 -16.54 -4.80 9.14
C ASP A 105 -15.25 -5.10 9.91
N GLY A 106 -14.21 -4.29 9.73
CA GLY A 106 -12.89 -4.49 10.31
C GLY A 106 -12.03 -5.48 9.54
N MET A 107 -12.50 -6.11 8.47
CA MET A 107 -11.66 -7.07 7.74
C MET A 107 -10.62 -6.35 6.89
N ILE A 108 -9.48 -6.99 6.66
CA ILE A 108 -8.33 -6.42 5.94
C ILE A 108 -8.24 -7.08 4.56
N GLY A 109 -8.32 -6.26 3.52
CA GLY A 109 -8.17 -6.74 2.15
C GLY A 109 -6.82 -7.43 1.93
N ALA A 110 -6.80 -8.48 1.10
CA ALA A 110 -5.63 -9.32 0.87
C ALA A 110 -4.38 -8.53 0.46
N GLY A 111 -4.56 -7.52 -0.42
CA GLY A 111 -3.49 -6.61 -0.85
C GLY A 111 -2.96 -5.76 0.30
N ILE A 112 -3.85 -5.06 1.01
CA ILE A 112 -3.51 -4.21 2.15
C ILE A 112 -2.77 -5.01 3.23
N TYR A 113 -3.27 -6.20 3.56
CA TYR A 113 -2.60 -7.08 4.52
C TYR A 113 -1.17 -7.39 4.08
N GLY A 114 -0.98 -7.81 2.81
CA GLY A 114 0.34 -8.12 2.30
C GLY A 114 1.29 -6.92 2.31
N GLU A 115 0.80 -5.73 1.93
CA GLU A 115 1.59 -4.51 1.97
C GLU A 115 2.07 -4.16 3.39
N MET A 116 1.18 -4.29 4.39
CA MET A 116 1.52 -4.03 5.79
C MET A 116 2.46 -5.09 6.36
N GLU A 117 2.24 -6.36 6.01
CA GLU A 117 3.13 -7.47 6.37
C GLU A 117 4.54 -7.21 5.83
N LYS A 118 4.67 -6.81 4.56
CA LYS A 118 5.95 -6.45 3.94
C LYS A 118 6.65 -5.31 4.66
N LEU A 119 5.93 -4.23 4.99
CA LEU A 119 6.51 -3.10 5.73
C LEU A 119 6.92 -3.52 7.15
N GLN A 120 6.16 -4.40 7.80
CA GLN A 120 6.48 -4.94 9.12
C GLN A 120 7.74 -5.84 9.08
N GLU A 121 7.89 -6.69 8.06
CA GLU A 121 9.12 -7.48 7.82
C GLU A 121 10.35 -6.58 7.66
N MET A 122 10.17 -5.42 7.04
CA MET A 122 11.20 -4.37 6.91
C MET A 122 11.41 -3.55 8.20
N LYS A 123 10.76 -3.92 9.30
CA LYS A 123 10.80 -3.22 10.60
C LYS A 123 10.32 -1.76 10.53
N LYS A 124 9.50 -1.42 9.53
CA LYS A 124 8.87 -0.10 9.42
C LYS A 124 7.62 -0.05 10.34
N PRO A 125 7.35 1.08 11.01
CA PRO A 125 6.17 1.22 11.87
C PRO A 125 4.88 1.16 11.05
N ILE A 126 3.90 0.44 11.59
CA ILE A 126 2.56 0.28 11.02
C ILE A 126 1.52 0.93 11.92
N PHE A 127 0.55 1.59 11.30
CA PHE A 127 -0.58 2.22 11.95
C PHE A 127 -1.89 1.70 11.35
N GLU A 128 -2.92 1.60 12.16
CA GLU A 128 -4.28 1.25 11.74
C GLU A 128 -5.21 2.46 11.92
N ILE A 129 -6.05 2.71 10.93
CA ILE A 129 -7.19 3.63 11.04
C ILE A 129 -8.37 2.83 11.60
N LYS A 130 -8.69 3.04 12.87
CA LYS A 130 -9.83 2.44 13.56
C LYS A 130 -11.13 3.18 13.23
N LYS A 131 -12.24 2.70 13.80
CA LYS A 131 -13.53 3.40 13.80
C LYS A 131 -13.37 4.84 14.31
N LEU A 132 -14.23 5.75 13.84
CA LEU A 132 -14.15 7.19 14.13
C LEU A 132 -12.81 7.84 13.69
N ASN A 133 -12.13 7.20 12.74
CA ASN A 133 -10.87 7.62 12.11
C ASN A 133 -9.70 7.77 13.11
N GLN A 134 -9.76 7.11 14.27
CA GLN A 134 -8.63 7.09 15.21
C GLN A 134 -7.44 6.36 14.58
N ILE A 135 -6.23 6.92 14.74
CA ILE A 135 -5.01 6.37 14.15
C ILE A 135 -4.16 5.82 15.29
N GLU A 136 -3.89 4.52 15.27
CA GLU A 136 -3.16 3.84 16.33
C GLU A 136 -1.95 3.11 15.76
N LYS A 137 -0.80 3.21 16.45
CA LYS A 137 0.36 2.39 16.13
C LYS A 137 0.07 0.97 16.58
N ILE A 138 0.29 0.00 15.70
CA ILE A 138 0.13 -1.43 16.03
C ILE A 138 1.50 -2.10 16.09
N LEU A 139 1.61 -3.13 16.93
CA LEU A 139 2.81 -3.96 17.01
C LEU A 139 2.83 -5.05 15.95
N LYS A 140 1.65 -5.57 15.59
CA LYS A 140 1.49 -6.66 14.64
C LYS A 140 0.13 -6.59 13.97
N ILE A 141 0.12 -6.82 12.65
CA ILE A 141 -1.13 -6.98 11.91
C ILE A 141 -1.82 -8.29 12.29
N ASP A 142 -3.13 -8.22 12.52
CA ASP A 142 -3.93 -9.38 12.91
C ASP A 142 -4.28 -10.23 11.69
N SER A 143 -3.65 -11.40 11.58
CA SER A 143 -3.85 -12.33 10.47
C SER A 143 -5.23 -12.97 10.45
N SER A 144 -5.97 -12.98 11.58
CA SER A 144 -7.34 -13.50 11.62
C SER A 144 -8.32 -12.62 10.83
N ARG A 145 -7.97 -11.34 10.63
CA ARG A 145 -8.76 -10.36 9.87
C ARG A 145 -8.42 -10.34 8.37
N LYS A 146 -7.45 -11.14 7.92
CA LYS A 146 -7.03 -11.19 6.51
C LYS A 146 -8.10 -11.85 5.65
N LEU A 147 -8.55 -11.14 4.63
CA LEU A 147 -9.45 -11.68 3.61
C LEU A 147 -8.68 -12.43 2.51
N SER A 148 -9.38 -13.35 1.85
CA SER A 148 -8.97 -13.87 0.55
C SER A 148 -9.06 -12.80 -0.54
N ILE A 149 -8.49 -13.08 -1.72
CA ILE A 149 -8.57 -12.17 -2.87
C ILE A 149 -10.03 -12.00 -3.31
N GLU A 150 -10.78 -13.09 -3.34
CA GLU A 150 -12.20 -13.15 -3.73
C GLU A 150 -13.03 -12.32 -2.75
N GLN A 151 -12.89 -12.56 -1.44
CA GLN A 151 -13.61 -11.82 -0.40
C GLN A 151 -13.26 -10.32 -0.40
N THR A 152 -12.03 -9.98 -0.77
CA THR A 152 -11.59 -8.58 -0.94
C THR A 152 -12.32 -7.93 -2.11
N ARG A 153 -12.42 -8.63 -3.25
CA ARG A 153 -13.13 -8.12 -4.44
C ARG A 153 -14.61 -7.93 -4.16
N GLU A 154 -15.24 -8.88 -3.47
CA GLU A 154 -16.65 -8.77 -3.10
C GLU A 154 -16.94 -7.50 -2.30
N ARG A 155 -16.08 -7.14 -1.34
CA ARG A 155 -16.24 -5.92 -0.54
C ARG A 155 -15.85 -4.65 -1.28
N ALA A 156 -14.82 -4.72 -2.13
CA ALA A 156 -14.33 -3.57 -2.87
C ALA A 156 -15.24 -3.14 -4.03
N TYR A 157 -16.04 -4.06 -4.57
CA TYR A 157 -16.86 -3.82 -5.76
C TYR A 157 -18.36 -4.07 -5.56
N LYS A 158 -18.82 -4.48 -4.37
CA LYS A 158 -20.25 -4.42 -4.03
C LYS A 158 -20.69 -2.96 -4.06
N LYS A 159 -21.61 -2.65 -4.97
CA LYS A 159 -22.41 -1.42 -4.96
C LYS A 159 -23.65 -1.63 -4.11
#